data_AF-A0A8T5FVI1-F1
#
_entry.id   AF-A0A8T5FVI1-F1
#
_cell.length_a   1.000
_cell.length_b   1.000
_cell.length_c   1.000
_cell.angle_alpha   90.00
_cell.angle_beta   90.00
_cell.angle_gamma   90.00
#
_symmetry.space_group_name_H-M   'P 1'
#
loop_
_entity.id
_entity.type
_entity.pdbx_description
1 polymer ?
#
loop_
_entity_poly.entity_id
_entity_poly.type
_entity_poly.pdbx_seq_one_letter_code
_entity_poly.pdbx_strand_id
1 'polypeptide(L)'
;MIEKKIKNLFYDKKKDENELFYANEKTIDNIIIKKENEINKIKNQLLIKENPLSTFTIRKYEQPLKLKPRDLIKRFILSIGMLSPGESRDVIVDILYVMLQIKKRKKNLTSKEITNKVIINRKKHKLEMQGIAESNIRRQIKRLRDIFIIEKIKNEYRITENMPIEQIFHGKIKPYLLNEILMRVSDYTKEVDKI
;
A
#
# COMPACT_ATOMS: atom_id res chain seq x y z
N MET A 1 19.85 -18.60 24.04
CA MET A 1 19.57 -17.34 24.80
C MET A 1 18.12 -17.27 25.32
N ILE A 2 17.14 -17.80 24.60
CA ILE A 2 15.70 -17.81 24.96
C ILE A 2 15.37 -18.86 26.04
N GLU A 3 15.94 -20.07 25.96
CA GLU A 3 15.74 -21.12 26.98
C GLU A 3 16.22 -20.72 28.37
N LYS A 4 17.28 -19.91 28.45
CA LYS A 4 17.82 -19.37 29.71
C LYS A 4 16.87 -18.33 30.34
N LYS A 5 16.15 -17.56 29.50
CA LYS A 5 15.08 -16.65 29.95
C LYS A 5 13.84 -17.41 30.43
N ILE A 6 13.48 -18.50 29.76
CA ILE A 6 12.37 -19.36 30.17
C ILE A 6 12.70 -20.04 31.51
N LYS A 7 13.90 -20.61 31.68
CA LYS A 7 14.32 -21.23 32.94
C LYS A 7 14.32 -20.26 34.13
N ASN A 8 14.74 -19.01 33.94
CA ASN A 8 14.71 -18.01 35.01
C ASN A 8 13.27 -17.62 35.41
N LEU A 9 12.31 -17.60 34.47
CA LEU A 9 10.89 -17.40 34.77
C LEU A 9 10.26 -18.53 35.60
N PHE A 10 10.82 -19.73 35.55
CA PHE A 10 10.39 -20.87 36.36
C PHE A 10 11.18 -21.03 37.66
N TYR A 11 12.35 -20.38 37.82
CA TYR A 11 13.16 -20.46 39.03
C TYR A 11 12.72 -19.44 40.11
N ASP A 12 12.17 -18.29 39.70
CA ASP A 12 11.51 -17.36 40.64
C ASP A 12 10.23 -17.94 41.26
N LYS A 13 9.63 -18.98 40.65
CA LYS A 13 8.41 -19.62 41.16
C LYS A 13 8.55 -20.32 42.51
N LYS A 14 9.76 -20.68 42.95
CA LYS A 14 9.94 -21.35 44.26
C LYS A 14 9.97 -20.39 45.45
N LYS A 15 10.02 -19.07 45.21
CA LYS A 15 9.96 -18.06 46.28
C LYS A 15 8.55 -17.50 46.49
N ASP A 16 7.71 -17.50 45.45
CA ASP A 16 6.36 -16.92 45.48
C ASP A 16 5.24 -17.90 45.91
N GLU A 17 5.55 -19.19 46.11
CA GLU A 17 4.55 -20.16 46.60
C GLU A 17 4.03 -19.80 48.01
N ASN A 18 4.77 -19.02 48.79
CA ASN A 18 4.32 -18.52 50.10
C ASN A 18 3.52 -17.21 50.05
N GLU A 19 3.59 -16.42 48.97
CA GLU A 19 2.77 -15.20 48.83
C GLU A 19 1.39 -15.48 48.24
N LEU A 20 1.21 -16.60 47.52
CA LEU A 20 -0.10 -17.00 46.98
C LEU A 20 -1.09 -17.52 48.03
N PHE A 21 -0.64 -17.89 49.24
CA PHE A 21 -1.52 -18.50 50.24
C PHE A 21 -2.48 -17.51 50.92
N TYR A 22 -2.30 -16.19 50.71
CA TYR A 22 -3.16 -15.13 51.29
C TYR A 22 -3.77 -14.17 50.26
N ALA A 23 -3.77 -14.53 48.98
CA ALA A 23 -4.41 -13.71 47.94
C ALA A 23 -5.92 -13.99 47.90
N ASN A 24 -6.73 -12.98 48.26
CA ASN A 24 -8.19 -12.99 48.13
C ASN A 24 -8.61 -13.40 46.70
N GLU A 25 -9.71 -14.15 46.51
CA GLU A 25 -10.13 -14.71 45.19
C GLU A 25 -10.11 -13.69 44.04
N LYS A 26 -10.55 -12.44 44.31
CA LYS A 26 -10.51 -11.33 43.35
C LYS A 26 -9.10 -10.99 42.82
N THR A 27 -8.06 -11.23 43.61
CA THR A 27 -6.66 -10.98 43.24
C THR A 27 -6.16 -12.07 42.30
N ILE A 28 -6.58 -13.32 42.52
CA ILE A 28 -6.24 -14.47 41.68
C ILE A 28 -6.92 -14.31 40.31
N ASP A 29 -8.20 -13.95 40.28
CA ASP A 29 -8.95 -13.70 39.03
C ASP A 29 -8.31 -12.60 38.18
N ASN A 30 -7.89 -11.50 38.80
CA ASN A 30 -7.20 -10.41 38.11
C ASN A 30 -5.85 -10.84 37.52
N ILE A 31 -5.12 -11.73 38.19
CA ILE A 31 -3.85 -12.29 37.68
C ILE A 31 -4.12 -13.22 36.50
N ILE A 32 -5.18 -14.03 36.55
CA ILE A 32 -5.59 -14.93 35.45
C ILE A 32 -5.98 -14.10 34.23
N ILE A 33 -6.86 -13.10 34.39
CA ILE A 33 -7.31 -12.21 33.31
C ILE A 33 -6.13 -11.48 32.67
N LYS A 34 -5.16 -11.01 33.47
CA LYS A 34 -3.97 -10.33 32.96
C LYS A 34 -3.09 -11.27 32.14
N LYS A 35 -2.91 -12.52 32.60
CA LYS A 35 -2.15 -13.55 31.87
C LYS A 35 -2.84 -13.98 30.58
N GLU A 36 -4.16 -14.13 30.59
CA GLU A 36 -4.94 -14.42 29.39
C GLU A 36 -4.83 -13.30 28.35
N ASN A 37 -4.86 -12.04 28.78
CA ASN A 37 -4.65 -10.89 27.89
C ASN A 37 -3.23 -10.84 27.30
N GLU A 38 -2.21 -11.18 28.07
CA GLU A 38 -0.84 -11.31 27.55
C GLU A 38 -0.71 -12.46 26.55
N ILE A 39 -1.32 -13.62 26.84
CA ILE A 39 -1.35 -14.77 25.92
C ILE A 39 -2.09 -14.39 24.63
N ASN A 40 -3.22 -13.70 24.72
CA ASN A 40 -3.99 -13.25 23.55
C ASN A 40 -3.23 -12.19 22.73
N LYS A 41 -2.50 -11.30 23.41
CA LYS A 41 -1.62 -10.32 22.75
C LYS A 41 -0.47 -11.02 22.03
N ILE A 42 0.15 -12.03 22.64
CA ILE A 42 1.22 -12.83 22.03
C ILE A 42 0.67 -13.69 20.87
N LYS A 43 -0.51 -14.31 21.01
CA LYS A 43 -1.20 -15.02 19.92
C LYS A 43 -1.54 -14.09 18.75
N ASN A 44 -2.00 -12.88 19.01
CA ASN A 44 -2.24 -11.87 17.97
C ASN A 44 -0.95 -11.35 17.33
N GLN A 45 0.19 -11.41 18.03
CA GLN A 45 1.51 -11.11 17.46
C GLN A 45 2.08 -12.29 16.67
N LEU A 46 1.80 -13.54 17.08
CA LEU A 46 2.21 -14.78 16.42
C LEU A 46 1.35 -15.11 15.19
N LEU A 47 0.11 -14.60 15.14
CA LEU A 47 -0.62 -14.36 13.90
C LEU A 47 0.10 -13.25 13.12
N ILE A 48 1.32 -13.54 12.67
CA ILE A 48 1.96 -12.83 11.58
C ILE A 48 0.94 -12.89 10.46
N LYS A 49 0.22 -11.78 10.22
CA LYS A 49 -0.72 -11.66 9.13
C LYS A 49 -0.04 -12.21 7.89
N GLU A 50 -0.66 -13.17 7.21
CA GLU A 50 -0.26 -13.70 5.89
C GLU A 50 -0.35 -12.63 4.78
N ASN A 51 -0.25 -11.36 5.15
CA ASN A 51 -0.25 -10.26 4.23
C ASN A 51 1.08 -10.26 3.48
N PRO A 52 1.05 -10.13 2.15
CA PRO A 52 2.27 -9.96 1.38
C PRO A 52 2.99 -8.68 1.80
N LEU A 53 4.33 -8.72 1.80
CA LEU A 53 5.15 -7.53 2.04
C LEU A 53 4.90 -6.45 0.99
N SER A 54 4.64 -6.86 -0.25
CA SER A 54 4.29 -6.00 -1.38
C SER A 54 3.41 -6.75 -2.37
N THR A 55 2.45 -6.04 -2.98
CA THR A 55 1.58 -6.58 -4.04
C THR A 55 1.64 -5.67 -5.24
N PHE A 56 1.83 -6.25 -6.43
CA PHE A 56 1.72 -5.54 -7.69
C PHE A 56 0.88 -6.38 -8.66
N THR A 57 -0.22 -5.81 -9.16
CA THR A 57 -1.13 -6.53 -10.06
C THR A 57 -0.87 -6.10 -11.51
N ILE A 58 -0.73 -7.08 -12.40
CA ILE A 58 -0.61 -6.84 -13.84
C ILE A 58 -1.79 -7.51 -14.55
N ARG A 59 -2.39 -6.80 -15.50
CA ARG A 59 -3.52 -7.28 -16.30
C ARG A 59 -3.23 -7.14 -17.79
N LYS A 60 -3.48 -8.21 -18.53
CA LYS A 60 -3.45 -8.22 -19.99
C LYS A 60 -4.73 -7.56 -20.52
N TYR A 61 -4.56 -6.66 -21.48
CA TYR A 61 -5.65 -6.05 -22.24
C TYR A 61 -5.30 -6.09 -23.73
N GLU A 62 -6.28 -5.80 -24.57
CA GLU A 62 -6.07 -5.57 -26.00
C GLU A 62 -5.05 -4.47 -26.27
N GLN A 63 -4.47 -4.52 -27.47
CA GLN A 63 -3.51 -3.50 -27.91
C GLN A 63 -4.12 -2.08 -27.80
N PRO A 64 -3.34 -1.07 -27.38
CA PRO A 64 -3.84 0.29 -27.13
C PRO A 64 -4.05 1.08 -28.45
N LEU A 65 -4.94 0.59 -29.32
CA LEU A 65 -5.21 1.16 -30.63
C LEU A 65 -6.39 2.15 -30.59
N LYS A 66 -6.22 3.31 -31.23
CA LYS A 66 -7.27 4.32 -31.48
C LYS A 66 -8.06 4.78 -30.23
N LEU A 67 -7.47 4.69 -29.04
CA LEU A 67 -8.11 5.13 -27.80
C LEU A 67 -8.05 6.65 -27.64
N LYS A 68 -9.13 7.24 -27.12
CA LYS A 68 -9.10 8.64 -26.67
C LYS A 68 -8.09 8.80 -25.53
N PRO A 69 -7.49 9.99 -25.33
CA PRO A 69 -6.44 10.17 -24.33
C PRO A 69 -6.80 9.71 -22.91
N ARG A 70 -8.03 9.99 -22.45
CA ARG A 70 -8.49 9.55 -21.12
C ARG A 70 -8.64 8.03 -21.04
N ASP A 71 -9.18 7.41 -22.09
CA ASP A 71 -9.39 5.95 -22.15
C ASP A 71 -8.07 5.20 -22.20
N LEU A 72 -7.08 5.75 -22.91
CA LEU A 72 -5.71 5.22 -22.92
C LEU A 72 -5.10 5.21 -21.51
N ILE A 73 -5.22 6.33 -20.79
CA ILE A 73 -4.72 6.42 -19.40
C ILE A 73 -5.50 5.48 -18.49
N LYS A 74 -6.82 5.39 -18.64
CA LYS A 74 -7.65 4.45 -17.88
C LYS A 74 -7.21 3.01 -18.11
N ARG A 75 -6.97 2.63 -19.38
CA ARG A 75 -6.48 1.30 -19.74
C ARG A 75 -5.11 1.00 -19.14
N PHE A 76 -4.20 1.99 -19.14
CA PHE A 76 -2.91 1.88 -18.48
C PHE A 76 -3.05 1.70 -16.95
N ILE A 77 -3.81 2.55 -16.26
CA ILE A 77 -4.05 2.43 -14.80
C ILE A 77 -4.66 1.06 -14.45
N LEU A 78 -5.58 0.56 -15.28
CA LEU A 78 -6.14 -0.78 -15.14
C LEU A 78 -5.11 -1.88 -15.38
N SER A 79 -4.20 -1.74 -16.36
CA SER A 79 -3.20 -2.76 -16.67
C SER A 79 -2.17 -2.93 -15.55
N ILE A 80 -1.87 -1.87 -14.80
CA ILE A 80 -0.94 -1.90 -13.65
C ILE A 80 -1.64 -2.04 -12.29
N GLY A 81 -2.93 -2.44 -12.27
CA GLY A 81 -3.61 -2.75 -11.02
C GLY A 81 -4.04 -1.57 -10.14
N MET A 82 -3.87 -0.33 -10.60
CA MET A 82 -4.12 0.88 -9.79
C MET A 82 -5.62 1.25 -9.68
N LEU A 83 -6.44 0.71 -10.57
CA LEU A 83 -7.90 0.79 -10.53
C LEU A 83 -8.46 -0.62 -10.66
N SER A 84 -9.54 -0.94 -9.96
CA SER A 84 -10.22 -2.22 -10.12
C SER A 84 -11.17 -2.20 -11.33
N PRO A 85 -11.35 -3.33 -12.05
CA PRO A 85 -12.41 -3.45 -13.05
C PRO A 85 -13.77 -3.15 -12.41
N GLY A 86 -14.63 -2.41 -13.10
CA GLY A 86 -15.94 -2.00 -12.58
C GLY A 86 -15.91 -0.86 -11.54
N GLU A 87 -14.74 -0.39 -11.10
CA GLU A 87 -14.68 0.76 -10.20
C GLU A 87 -14.98 2.06 -10.97
N SER A 88 -16.14 2.67 -10.67
CA SER A 88 -16.57 3.94 -11.26
C SER A 88 -15.77 5.15 -10.74
N ARG A 89 -15.22 5.04 -9.52
CA ARG A 89 -14.43 6.10 -8.86
C ARG A 89 -13.01 6.17 -9.42
N ASP A 90 -12.91 6.53 -10.69
CA ASP A 90 -11.68 6.52 -11.49
C ASP A 90 -10.86 7.82 -11.42
N VAL A 91 -10.95 8.57 -10.31
CA VAL A 91 -10.29 9.88 -10.14
C VAL A 91 -8.77 9.83 -10.29
N ILE A 92 -8.14 8.67 -10.04
CA ILE A 92 -6.72 8.45 -10.30
C ILE A 92 -6.36 8.64 -11.78
N VAL A 93 -7.26 8.30 -12.70
CA VAL A 93 -7.12 8.53 -14.15
C VAL A 93 -7.04 10.03 -14.44
N ASP A 94 -7.93 10.80 -13.83
CA ASP A 94 -7.98 12.26 -14.03
C ASP A 94 -6.79 12.96 -13.39
N ILE A 95 -6.32 12.47 -12.23
CA ILE A 95 -5.07 12.95 -11.61
C ILE A 95 -3.90 12.71 -12.56
N LEU A 96 -3.73 11.48 -13.06
CA LEU A 96 -2.63 11.19 -13.98
C LEU A 96 -2.74 12.00 -15.28
N TYR A 97 -3.95 12.18 -15.82
CA TYR A 97 -4.18 13.04 -16.97
C TYR A 97 -3.72 14.48 -16.71
N VAL A 98 -4.12 15.09 -15.58
CA VAL A 98 -3.67 16.44 -15.19
C VAL A 98 -2.15 16.50 -15.07
N MET A 99 -1.53 15.53 -14.40
CA MET A 99 -0.07 15.49 -14.21
C MET A 99 0.68 15.40 -15.55
N LEU A 100 0.19 14.59 -16.51
CA LEU A 100 0.77 14.47 -17.84
C LEU A 100 0.64 15.76 -18.68
N GLN A 101 -0.45 16.50 -18.54
CA GLN A 101 -0.60 17.80 -19.21
C GLN A 101 0.35 18.85 -18.64
N ILE A 102 0.56 18.83 -17.32
CA ILE A 102 1.43 19.76 -16.61
C ILE A 102 2.91 19.48 -16.89
N LYS A 103 3.28 18.20 -17.00
CA LYS A 103 4.63 17.75 -17.39
C LYS A 103 5.09 18.43 -18.68
N LYS A 104 4.21 18.55 -19.69
CA LYS A 104 4.51 19.24 -20.97
C LYS A 104 4.94 20.69 -20.78
N ARG A 105 4.50 21.32 -19.68
CA ARG A 105 4.82 22.71 -19.32
C ARG A 105 5.97 22.81 -18.32
N LYS A 106 6.59 21.68 -17.93
CA LYS A 106 7.66 21.59 -16.92
C LYS A 106 7.32 22.28 -15.59
N LYS A 107 6.05 22.26 -15.21
CA LYS A 107 5.57 22.83 -13.93
C LYS A 107 5.36 21.71 -12.91
N ASN A 108 5.37 22.09 -11.65
CA ASN A 108 4.92 21.24 -10.54
C ASN A 108 3.59 21.79 -10.02
N LEU A 109 2.88 21.00 -9.22
CA LEU A 109 1.64 21.44 -8.57
C LEU A 109 1.56 20.98 -7.13
N THR A 110 1.00 21.82 -6.27
CA THR A 110 0.53 21.43 -4.95
C THR A 110 -0.68 20.50 -5.03
N SER A 111 -0.99 19.79 -3.93
CA SER A 111 -2.18 18.93 -3.87
C SER A 111 -3.48 19.71 -4.14
N LYS A 112 -3.58 20.96 -3.66
CA LYS A 112 -4.74 21.82 -3.85
C LYS A 112 -4.91 22.21 -5.32
N GLU A 113 -3.83 22.53 -6.00
CA GLU A 113 -3.90 22.85 -7.44
C GLU A 113 -4.24 21.64 -8.30
N ILE A 114 -3.74 20.45 -7.95
CA ILE A 114 -4.13 19.19 -8.60
C ILE A 114 -5.64 18.98 -8.42
N THR A 115 -6.17 19.10 -7.20
CA THR A 115 -7.60 18.99 -6.91
C THR A 115 -8.43 19.93 -7.79
N ASN A 116 -8.07 21.22 -7.80
CA ASN A 116 -8.78 22.22 -8.59
C ASN A 116 -8.77 21.88 -10.09
N LYS A 117 -7.61 21.47 -10.61
CA LYS A 117 -7.48 21.09 -12.03
C LYS A 117 -8.24 19.83 -12.38
N VAL A 118 -8.32 18.83 -11.49
CA VAL A 118 -9.13 17.63 -11.68
C VAL A 118 -10.62 17.99 -11.76
N ILE A 119 -11.10 18.84 -10.86
CA ILE A 119 -12.49 19.32 -10.85
C ILE A 119 -12.83 20.06 -12.14
N ILE A 120 -11.96 20.99 -12.57
CA ILE A 120 -12.13 21.71 -13.84
C ILE A 120 -12.13 20.75 -15.02
N ASN A 121 -11.21 19.78 -15.04
CA ASN A 121 -11.11 18.79 -16.11
C ASN A 121 -12.39 17.95 -16.21
N ARG A 122 -12.94 17.50 -15.09
CA ARG A 122 -14.18 16.70 -15.06
C ARG A 122 -15.40 17.49 -15.52
N LYS A 123 -15.56 18.73 -15.04
CA LYS A 123 -16.62 19.63 -15.52
C LYS A 123 -16.53 19.84 -17.03
N LYS A 124 -15.33 20.14 -17.56
CA LYS A 124 -15.11 20.35 -18.99
C LYS A 124 -15.51 19.14 -19.84
N HIS A 125 -15.24 17.93 -19.36
CA HIS A 125 -15.53 16.69 -20.09
C HIS A 125 -16.87 16.04 -19.67
N LYS A 126 -17.70 16.74 -18.89
CA LYS A 126 -19.01 16.25 -18.39
C LYS A 126 -18.90 14.88 -17.70
N LEU A 127 -17.84 14.68 -16.92
CA LEU A 127 -17.61 13.46 -16.15
C LEU A 127 -18.26 13.54 -14.77
N GLU A 128 -18.55 12.38 -14.18
CA GLU A 128 -19.10 12.29 -12.84
C GLU A 128 -18.18 12.91 -11.78
N MET A 129 -18.78 13.61 -10.82
CA MET A 129 -18.07 14.33 -9.75
C MET A 129 -17.80 13.45 -8.52
N GLN A 130 -17.75 12.12 -8.69
CA GLN A 130 -17.55 11.17 -7.60
C GLN A 130 -16.06 10.99 -7.25
N GLY A 131 -15.73 10.97 -5.96
CA GLY A 131 -14.36 10.74 -5.49
C GLY A 131 -13.41 11.94 -5.67
N ILE A 132 -13.93 13.15 -5.90
CA ILE A 132 -13.12 14.38 -6.04
C ILE A 132 -12.76 15.04 -4.70
N ALA A 133 -13.21 14.48 -3.58
CA ALA A 133 -12.87 14.98 -2.26
C ALA A 133 -11.35 15.08 -2.10
N GLU A 134 -10.88 16.16 -1.50
CA GLU A 134 -9.44 16.46 -1.43
C GLU A 134 -8.66 15.34 -0.71
N SER A 135 -9.24 14.76 0.34
CA SER A 135 -8.68 13.61 1.05
C SER A 135 -8.46 12.40 0.13
N ASN A 136 -9.44 12.10 -0.74
CA ASN A 136 -9.32 11.03 -1.71
C ASN A 136 -8.25 11.34 -2.76
N ILE A 137 -8.22 12.57 -3.29
CA ILE A 137 -7.19 12.98 -4.26
C ILE A 137 -5.80 12.85 -3.65
N ARG A 138 -5.58 13.30 -2.41
CA ARG A 138 -4.31 13.11 -1.70
C ARG A 138 -3.93 11.64 -1.56
N ARG A 139 -4.90 10.77 -1.25
CA ARG A 139 -4.68 9.31 -1.20
C ARG A 139 -4.23 8.77 -2.57
N GLN A 140 -4.89 9.16 -3.65
CA GLN A 140 -4.55 8.70 -5.00
C GLN A 140 -3.19 9.25 -5.48
N ILE A 141 -2.86 10.50 -5.14
CA ILE A 141 -1.51 11.07 -5.34
C ILE A 141 -0.48 10.20 -4.60
N LYS A 142 -0.73 9.85 -3.34
CA LYS A 142 0.17 8.96 -2.59
C LYS A 142 0.34 7.61 -3.31
N ARG A 143 -0.75 6.96 -3.74
CA ARG A 143 -0.68 5.69 -4.48
C ARG A 143 0.18 5.79 -5.74
N LEU A 144 0.03 6.86 -6.53
CA LEU A 144 0.87 7.10 -7.70
C LEU A 144 2.35 7.34 -7.35
N ARG A 145 2.64 7.90 -6.17
CA ARG A 145 4.03 8.04 -5.66
C ARG A 145 4.62 6.72 -5.23
N ASP A 146 3.84 5.91 -4.53
CA ASP A 146 4.28 4.63 -3.98
C ASP A 146 4.69 3.67 -5.13
N ILE A 147 4.16 3.87 -6.34
CA ILE A 147 4.58 3.16 -7.57
C ILE A 147 5.44 3.99 -8.53
N PHE A 148 6.10 5.05 -8.06
CA PHE A 148 7.05 5.85 -8.84
C PHE A 148 6.52 6.59 -10.07
N ILE A 149 5.20 6.70 -10.30
CA ILE A 149 4.65 7.46 -11.45
C ILE A 149 4.82 8.97 -11.24
N ILE A 150 4.62 9.43 -10.01
CA ILE A 150 4.83 10.82 -9.62
C ILE A 150 5.79 10.89 -8.43
N GLU A 151 6.42 12.04 -8.28
CA GLU A 151 7.29 12.32 -7.14
C GLU A 151 6.91 13.63 -6.46
N LYS A 152 7.36 13.80 -5.23
CA LYS A 152 7.15 15.03 -4.45
C LYS A 152 8.44 15.84 -4.41
N ILE A 153 8.35 17.13 -4.75
CA ILE A 153 9.43 18.11 -4.61
C ILE A 153 8.95 19.19 -3.67
N LYS A 154 9.54 19.25 -2.47
CA LYS A 154 9.06 20.10 -1.37
C LYS A 154 7.57 19.85 -1.09
N ASN A 155 6.69 20.78 -1.47
CA ASN A 155 5.24 20.72 -1.29
C ASN A 155 4.46 20.52 -2.59
N GLU A 156 5.17 20.29 -3.68
CA GLU A 156 4.62 20.12 -5.00
C GLU A 156 4.87 18.70 -5.53
N TYR A 157 4.16 18.34 -6.58
CA TYR A 157 4.25 17.06 -7.25
C TYR A 157 4.50 17.27 -8.74
N ARG A 158 5.22 16.33 -9.34
CA ARG A 158 5.41 16.22 -10.79
C ARG A 158 5.46 14.76 -11.23
N ILE A 159 5.35 14.50 -12.53
CA ILE A 159 5.73 13.19 -13.07
C ILE A 159 7.19 12.94 -12.70
N THR A 160 7.52 11.73 -12.26
CA THR A 160 8.86 11.38 -11.78
C THR A 160 9.93 11.81 -12.77
N GLU A 161 10.81 12.71 -12.32
CA GLU A 161 11.91 13.29 -13.08
C GLU A 161 11.48 13.93 -14.41
N ASN A 162 10.19 14.28 -14.56
CA ASN A 162 9.57 14.67 -15.82
C ASN A 162 9.85 13.69 -16.99
N MET A 163 10.01 12.40 -16.69
CA MET A 163 10.30 11.36 -17.67
C MET A 163 9.02 10.90 -18.43
N PRO A 164 9.15 10.31 -19.63
CA PRO A 164 8.10 9.51 -20.25
C PRO A 164 7.63 8.36 -19.34
N ILE A 165 6.33 8.03 -19.39
CA ILE A 165 5.75 6.92 -18.58
C ILE A 165 6.42 5.58 -18.89
N GLU A 166 6.78 5.35 -20.16
CA GLU A 166 7.53 4.17 -20.59
C GLU A 166 8.88 4.05 -19.86
N GLN A 167 9.66 5.13 -19.82
CA GLN A 167 10.94 5.15 -19.11
C GLN A 167 10.77 4.93 -17.61
N ILE A 168 9.72 5.48 -16.99
CA ILE A 168 9.39 5.22 -15.58
C ILE A 168 9.03 3.74 -15.38
N PHE A 169 8.26 3.15 -16.30
CA PHE A 169 7.88 1.75 -16.21
C PHE A 169 9.11 0.83 -16.28
N HIS A 170 9.96 1.03 -17.28
CA HIS A 170 11.15 0.19 -17.49
C HIS A 170 12.28 0.45 -16.48
N GLY A 171 12.49 1.71 -16.09
CA GLY A 171 13.58 2.10 -15.21
C GLY A 171 13.26 2.06 -13.72
N LYS A 172 11.98 2.09 -13.33
CA LYS A 172 11.57 2.11 -11.91
C LYS A 172 10.57 1.02 -11.55
N ILE A 173 9.39 1.03 -12.16
CA ILE A 173 8.29 0.12 -11.77
C ILE A 173 8.71 -1.35 -11.95
N LYS A 174 9.21 -1.70 -13.13
CA LYS A 174 9.62 -3.06 -13.46
C LYS A 174 10.75 -3.58 -12.55
N PRO A 175 11.91 -2.90 -12.43
CA PRO A 175 13.02 -3.42 -11.63
C PRO A 175 12.72 -3.44 -10.13
N TYR A 176 12.10 -2.39 -9.57
CA TYR A 176 11.97 -2.25 -8.11
C TYR A 176 10.68 -2.84 -7.53
N LEU A 177 9.63 -3.05 -8.32
CA LEU A 177 8.39 -3.66 -7.84
C LEU A 177 8.18 -5.04 -8.45
N LEU A 178 8.16 -5.12 -9.79
CA LEU A 178 7.79 -6.36 -10.45
C LEU A 178 8.86 -7.45 -10.30
N ASN A 179 10.11 -7.14 -10.63
CA ASN A 179 11.18 -8.14 -10.61
C ASN A 179 11.43 -8.64 -9.19
N GLU A 180 11.36 -7.78 -8.17
CA GLU A 180 11.48 -8.18 -6.77
C GLU A 180 10.40 -9.21 -6.40
N ILE A 181 9.13 -8.94 -6.74
CA ILE A 181 8.02 -9.86 -6.48
C ILE A 181 8.23 -11.19 -7.23
N LEU A 182 8.61 -11.13 -8.51
CA LEU A 182 8.84 -12.32 -9.32
C LEU A 182 10.00 -13.18 -8.78
N MET A 183 11.07 -12.55 -8.31
CA MET A 183 12.18 -13.25 -7.65
C MET A 183 11.71 -14.00 -6.42
N ARG A 184 10.93 -13.35 -5.54
CA ARG A 184 10.38 -13.99 -4.34
C ARG A 184 9.47 -15.17 -4.67
N VAL A 185 8.57 -15.00 -5.65
CA VAL A 185 7.72 -16.11 -6.13
C VAL A 185 8.57 -17.26 -6.65
N SER A 186 9.62 -16.98 -7.44
CA SER A 186 10.53 -18.01 -7.96
C SER A 186 11.33 -18.72 -6.86
N ASP A 187 11.69 -18.03 -5.78
CA ASP A 187 12.34 -18.70 -4.65
C ASP A 187 11.39 -19.68 -3.96
N TYR A 188 10.12 -19.31 -3.79
CA TYR A 188 9.11 -20.24 -3.27
C TYR A 188 8.90 -21.47 -4.17
N THR A 189 8.91 -21.32 -5.51
CA THR A 189 8.77 -22.49 -6.39
C THR A 189 9.91 -23.50 -6.17
N LYS A 190 11.15 -23.01 -6.00
CA LYS A 190 12.31 -23.88 -5.71
C LYS A 190 12.17 -24.61 -4.38
N GLU A 191 11.63 -23.94 -3.36
CA GLU A 191 11.41 -24.58 -2.05
C GLU A 191 10.24 -25.57 -2.09
N VAL A 192 9.21 -25.31 -2.90
CA VAL A 192 8.09 -26.24 -3.12
C VAL A 192 8.56 -27.51 -3.83
N ASP A 193 9.45 -27.42 -4.82
CA ASP A 193 9.99 -28.58 -5.54
C ASP A 193 10.83 -29.53 -4.66
N LYS A 194 11.23 -29.11 -3.45
CA LYS A 194 11.99 -29.95 -2.49
C LYS A 194 11.09 -30.83 -1.61
N ILE A 195 9.77 -30.66 -1.68
CA ILE A 195 8.77 -31.42 -0.91
C ILE A 195 8.55 -32.77 -1.60
#